data_AF-A0A1I8GNL6-F1
#
_entry.id   AF-A0A1I8GNL6-F1
#
_cell.length_a   1.000
_cell.length_b   1.000
_cell.length_c   1.000
_cell.angle_alpha   90.00
_cell.angle_beta   90.00
_cell.angle_gamma   90.00
#
_symmetry.space_group_name_H-M   'P 1'
#
loop_
_entity.id
_entity.type
_entity.pdbx_description
1 polymer ?
#
loop_
_entity_poly.entity_id
_entity_poly.type
_entity_poly.pdbx_seq_one_letter_code
_entity_poly.pdbx_strand_id
1 'polypeptide(L)'
;MRFALLLLVLGAVTLSANAFNLDCYNCTSCSETFDRNKSRVFSGCNACAKYKYTGTGTVDRFCASYCNPGIDRYGNEVYCCSTDLCNFGERLGSLFWLLLLPAAAVAAISSRL
;
A
#
# COMPACT_ATOMS: atom_id res chain seq x y z
N MET A 1 -24.23 17.04 35.15
CA MET A 1 -24.37 15.76 34.42
C MET A 1 -24.01 15.82 32.94
N ARG A 2 -24.03 16.99 32.26
CA ARG A 2 -23.66 17.11 30.83
C ARG A 2 -22.15 17.00 30.54
N PHE A 3 -21.29 17.39 31.49
CA PHE A 3 -19.83 17.33 31.33
C PHE A 3 -19.24 15.91 31.44
N ALA A 4 -19.90 14.98 32.15
CA ALA A 4 -19.44 13.60 32.29
C ALA A 4 -19.62 12.79 30.99
N LEU A 5 -20.68 13.08 30.22
CA LEU A 5 -20.93 12.47 28.92
C LEU A 5 -19.91 12.92 27.85
N LEU A 6 -19.46 14.18 27.89
CA LEU A 6 -18.44 14.70 26.98
C LEU A 6 -17.07 14.04 27.18
N LEU A 7 -16.70 13.71 28.42
CA LEU A 7 -15.44 13.01 28.73
C LEU A 7 -15.47 11.52 28.31
N LEU A 8 -16.64 10.89 28.35
CA LEU A 8 -16.84 9.51 27.85
C LEU A 8 -16.70 9.44 26.31
N VAL A 9 -17.13 10.46 25.59
CA VAL A 9 -16.97 10.53 24.12
C VAL A 9 -15.53 10.86 23.73
N LEU A 10 -14.81 11.71 24.49
CA LEU A 10 -13.39 12.00 24.23
C LEU A 10 -12.46 10.80 24.54
N GLY A 11 -12.81 9.95 25.51
CA GLY A 11 -12.03 8.75 25.85
C GLY A 11 -12.13 7.61 24.83
N ALA A 12 -13.15 7.61 23.97
CA ALA A 12 -13.33 6.57 22.94
C ALA A 12 -12.51 6.83 21.65
N VAL A 13 -11.94 8.03 21.49
CA VAL A 13 -11.19 8.42 20.28
C VAL A 13 -9.68 8.08 20.38
N THR A 14 -9.18 7.69 21.56
CA THR A 14 -7.73 7.53 21.80
C THR A 14 -7.18 6.11 21.64
N LEU A 15 -7.98 5.15 21.16
CA LEU A 15 -7.53 3.74 21.00
C LEU A 15 -7.67 3.19 19.57
N SER A 16 -7.72 4.03 18.54
CA SER A 16 -7.22 3.60 17.23
C SER A 16 -5.70 3.80 17.21
N ALA A 17 -4.98 3.05 18.07
CA ALA A 17 -3.66 2.63 17.64
C ALA A 17 -3.94 1.88 16.34
N ASN A 18 -3.55 2.45 15.20
CA ASN A 18 -3.71 1.79 13.92
C ASN A 18 -2.99 0.44 14.03
N ALA A 19 -3.72 -0.60 14.39
CA ALA A 19 -3.27 -1.97 14.34
C ALA A 19 -3.25 -2.28 12.85
N PHE A 20 -2.20 -1.81 12.19
CA PHE A 20 -1.90 -2.14 10.82
C PHE A 20 -1.63 -3.65 10.84
N ASN A 21 -2.64 -4.41 10.48
CA ASN A 21 -2.63 -5.86 10.40
C ASN A 21 -2.81 -6.21 8.92
N LEU A 22 -1.82 -5.84 8.12
CA LEU A 22 -1.83 -6.06 6.69
C LEU A 22 -1.33 -7.46 6.38
N ASP A 23 -1.90 -8.06 5.36
CA ASP A 23 -1.31 -9.20 4.67
C ASP A 23 -0.33 -8.68 3.61
N CYS A 24 0.91 -9.16 3.59
CA CYS A 24 1.91 -8.77 2.59
C CYS A 24 2.52 -10.00 1.91
N TYR A 25 2.90 -9.86 0.64
CA TYR A 25 3.72 -10.88 0.00
C TYR A 25 5.14 -10.87 0.58
N ASN A 26 5.71 -12.06 0.73
CA ASN A 26 7.06 -12.28 1.22
C ASN A 26 7.82 -13.22 0.27
N CYS A 27 8.93 -12.76 -0.27
CA CYS A 27 9.89 -13.56 -1.03
C CYS A 27 11.26 -12.88 -1.07
N THR A 28 12.31 -13.69 -1.18
CA THR A 28 13.70 -13.25 -1.34
C THR A 28 14.20 -13.66 -2.71
N SER A 29 14.85 -12.74 -3.41
CA SER A 29 15.41 -12.92 -4.76
C SER A 29 14.42 -13.55 -5.74
N CYS A 30 13.16 -13.08 -5.68
CA CYS A 30 12.09 -13.51 -6.57
C CYS A 30 12.06 -12.64 -7.83
N SER A 31 11.45 -13.16 -8.90
CA SER A 31 11.27 -12.38 -10.13
C SER A 31 10.47 -11.10 -9.85
N GLU A 32 10.87 -10.02 -10.53
CA GLU A 32 10.09 -8.79 -10.58
C GLU A 32 8.69 -9.04 -11.17
N THR A 33 8.61 -9.84 -12.23
CA THR A 33 7.34 -10.35 -12.75
C THR A 33 6.69 -11.22 -11.67
N PHE A 34 5.57 -10.74 -11.14
CA PHE A 34 4.93 -11.36 -9.99
C PHE A 34 4.41 -12.76 -10.32
N ASP A 35 4.85 -13.73 -9.53
CA ASP A 35 4.33 -15.10 -9.53
C ASP A 35 3.86 -15.43 -8.11
N ARG A 36 2.55 -15.64 -7.97
CA ARG A 36 1.92 -15.96 -6.69
C ARG A 36 2.49 -17.25 -6.09
N ASN A 37 2.82 -18.25 -6.92
CA ASN A 37 3.30 -19.54 -6.43
C ASN A 37 4.71 -19.47 -5.83
N LYS A 38 5.44 -18.39 -6.15
CA LYS A 38 6.79 -18.12 -5.63
C LYS A 38 6.80 -17.13 -4.47
N SER A 39 5.63 -16.70 -4.00
CA SER A 39 5.49 -15.73 -2.91
C SER A 39 4.68 -16.34 -1.78
N ARG A 40 5.09 -16.09 -0.53
CA ARG A 40 4.30 -16.42 0.65
C ARG A 40 3.48 -15.21 1.07
N VAL A 41 2.40 -15.41 1.82
CA VAL A 41 1.66 -14.33 2.48
C VAL A 41 2.04 -14.32 3.95
N PHE A 42 2.36 -13.15 4.47
CA PHE A 42 2.62 -12.90 5.89
C PHE A 42 1.60 -11.90 6.40
N SER A 43 0.94 -12.23 7.51
CA SER A 43 -0.08 -11.40 8.17
C SER A 43 0.53 -10.60 9.34
N GLY A 44 -0.18 -9.57 9.81
CA GLY A 44 0.26 -8.77 10.96
C GLY A 44 1.30 -7.70 10.63
N CYS A 45 1.34 -7.26 9.37
CA CYS A 45 2.33 -6.30 8.90
C CYS A 45 1.86 -4.85 9.09
N ASN A 46 2.79 -3.97 9.49
CA ASN A 46 2.50 -2.53 9.54
C ASN A 46 2.52 -1.88 8.16
N ALA A 47 3.38 -2.39 7.27
CA ALA A 47 3.50 -1.95 5.88
C ALA A 47 3.98 -3.12 5.02
N CYS A 48 3.61 -3.08 3.73
CA CYS A 48 4.21 -3.96 2.75
C CYS A 48 5.32 -3.23 2.01
N ALA A 49 6.42 -3.93 1.78
CA ALA A 49 7.58 -3.39 1.10
C ALA A 49 8.02 -4.27 -0.07
N LYS A 50 8.62 -3.63 -1.07
CA LYS A 50 9.30 -4.27 -2.20
C LYS A 50 10.65 -3.59 -2.43
N TYR A 51 11.74 -4.34 -2.40
CA TYR A 51 13.07 -3.87 -2.75
C TYR A 51 13.44 -4.38 -4.14
N LYS A 52 13.73 -3.48 -5.08
CA LYS A 52 14.06 -3.80 -6.46
C LYS A 52 15.56 -3.62 -6.70
N TYR A 53 16.21 -4.70 -7.12
CA TYR A 53 17.63 -4.70 -7.46
C TYR A 53 17.81 -4.24 -8.91
N THR A 54 18.42 -3.07 -9.09
CA THR A 54 18.52 -2.45 -10.41
C THR A 54 19.27 -3.33 -11.42
N GLY A 55 18.76 -3.40 -12.65
CA GLY A 55 19.40 -4.16 -13.74
C GLY A 55 19.32 -5.69 -13.62
N THR A 56 18.70 -6.25 -12.58
CA THR A 56 18.68 -7.71 -12.36
C THR A 56 17.34 -8.39 -12.66
N GLY A 57 16.24 -7.63 -12.75
CA GLY A 57 14.88 -8.18 -12.81
C GLY A 57 14.47 -8.98 -11.56
N THR A 58 15.17 -8.75 -10.45
CA THR A 58 14.99 -9.45 -9.18
C THR A 58 14.51 -8.47 -8.11
N VAL A 59 13.63 -8.94 -7.23
CA VAL A 59 13.12 -8.17 -6.10
C VAL A 59 13.08 -9.00 -4.82
N ASP A 60 13.06 -8.30 -3.69
CA ASP A 60 12.59 -8.85 -2.41
C ASP A 60 11.25 -8.23 -2.07
N ARG A 61 10.35 -9.03 -1.49
CA ARG A 61 9.05 -8.59 -0.95
C ARG A 61 9.01 -8.95 0.51
N PHE A 62 8.58 -8.04 1.38
CA PHE A 62 8.59 -8.30 2.81
C PHE A 62 7.48 -7.58 3.57
N CYS A 63 7.10 -8.22 4.66
CA CYS A 63 6.29 -7.68 5.75
C CYS A 63 7.18 -6.77 6.61
N ALA A 64 6.92 -5.46 6.61
CA ALA A 64 7.76 -4.49 7.29
C ALA A 64 7.05 -3.90 8.51
N SER A 65 7.77 -3.75 9.62
CA SER A 65 7.33 -2.98 10.79
C SER A 65 7.36 -1.47 10.53
N TYR A 66 8.29 -1.05 9.65
CA TYR A 66 8.47 0.32 9.17
C TYR A 66 9.00 0.27 7.73
N CYS A 67 8.52 1.16 6.86
CA CYS A 67 8.94 1.22 5.47
C CYS A 67 9.14 2.68 5.05
N ASN A 68 10.35 2.99 4.55
CA ASN A 68 10.68 4.29 3.99
C ASN A 68 11.02 4.13 2.49
N PRO A 69 10.20 4.67 1.57
CA PRO A 69 10.46 4.53 0.14
C PRO A 69 11.66 5.39 -0.27
N GLY A 70 12.44 4.92 -1.23
CA GLY A 70 13.64 5.65 -1.67
C GLY A 70 14.49 4.85 -2.63
N ILE A 71 15.56 5.50 -3.10
CA ILE A 71 16.55 4.90 -4.01
C ILE A 71 17.91 4.98 -3.32
N ASP A 72 18.64 3.87 -3.28
CA ASP A 72 19.98 3.85 -2.71
C ASP A 72 21.05 4.33 -3.71
N ARG A 73 22.30 4.43 -3.25
CA ARG A 73 23.43 4.90 -4.08
C ARG A 73 23.73 4.01 -5.30
N TYR A 74 23.21 2.79 -5.32
CA TYR A 74 23.38 1.83 -6.40
C TYR A 74 22.21 1.85 -7.38
N GLY A 75 21.17 2.65 -7.12
CA GLY A 75 19.97 2.71 -7.94
C GLY A 75 18.93 1.65 -7.58
N ASN A 76 19.10 0.91 -6.48
CA ASN A 76 18.07 -0.02 -6.02
C ASN A 76 16.94 0.76 -5.35
N GLU A 77 15.70 0.32 -5.55
CA GLU A 77 14.51 1.06 -5.15
C GLU A 77 13.69 0.32 -4.09
N VAL A 78 13.32 1.03 -3.02
CA VAL A 78 12.37 0.58 -2.01
C VAL A 78 11.01 1.20 -2.31
N TYR A 79 10.01 0.34 -2.53
CA TYR A 79 8.61 0.73 -2.61
C TYR A 79 7.87 0.33 -1.33
N CYS A 80 7.04 1.23 -0.83
CA CYS A 80 6.19 1.02 0.35
C CYS A 80 4.72 1.21 -0.02
N CYS A 81 3.85 0.39 0.55
CA CYS A 81 2.40 0.51 0.42
C CYS A 81 1.68 -0.03 1.67
N SER A 82 0.42 0.37 1.84
CA SER A 82 -0.32 0.19 3.11
C SER A 82 -1.72 -0.41 2.92
N THR A 83 -1.89 -1.26 1.90
CA THR A 83 -3.11 -2.05 1.69
C THR A 83 -2.74 -3.53 1.54
N ASP A 84 -3.67 -4.44 1.79
CA ASP A 84 -3.37 -5.86 1.71
C ASP A 84 -2.79 -6.25 0.34
N LEU A 85 -1.74 -7.06 0.42
CA LEU A 85 -1.06 -7.72 -0.69
C LEU A 85 -0.52 -6.74 -1.75
N CYS A 86 -0.36 -5.46 -1.42
CA CYS A 86 -0.07 -4.39 -2.38
C CYS A 86 1.35 -4.44 -2.99
N ASN A 87 2.28 -5.16 -2.36
CA ASN A 87 3.66 -5.29 -2.83
C ASN A 87 3.84 -6.33 -3.95
N PHE A 88 2.76 -6.72 -4.65
CA PHE A 88 2.83 -7.63 -5.79
C PHE A 88 3.52 -7.00 -7.01
N GLY A 89 3.11 -5.79 -7.39
CA GLY A 89 3.43 -5.16 -8.67
C GLY A 89 4.34 -3.93 -8.57
N GLU A 90 4.51 -3.22 -9.68
CA GLU A 90 5.12 -1.88 -9.68
C GLU A 90 4.15 -0.84 -9.12
N ARG A 91 4.72 0.25 -8.57
CA ARG A 91 3.91 1.39 -8.14
C ARG A 91 3.34 2.03 -9.39
N LEU A 92 2.04 1.87 -9.63
CA LEU A 92 1.33 2.68 -10.61
C LEU A 92 1.48 4.14 -10.17
N GLY A 93 2.17 4.94 -10.97
CA GLY A 93 2.35 6.35 -10.70
C GLY A 93 0.99 7.06 -10.55
N SER A 94 0.98 8.17 -9.81
CA SER A 94 -0.23 8.96 -9.50
C SER A 94 -1.05 9.40 -10.73
N LEU A 95 -0.51 9.25 -11.95
CA LEU A 95 -1.18 9.49 -13.23
C LEU A 95 -2.39 8.59 -13.48
N PHE A 96 -2.49 7.41 -12.85
CA PHE A 96 -3.66 6.54 -13.01
C PHE A 96 -4.96 7.14 -12.45
N TRP A 97 -4.88 8.04 -11.47
CA TRP A 97 -6.05 8.74 -10.93
C TRP A 97 -6.64 9.74 -11.93
N LEU A 98 -5.84 10.24 -12.87
CA LEU A 98 -6.32 11.15 -13.93
C LEU A 98 -7.19 10.44 -14.98
N LEU A 99 -7.09 9.11 -15.09
CA LEU A 99 -7.91 8.32 -16.01
C LEU A 99 -9.32 8.01 -15.47
N LEU A 100 -9.61 8.31 -14.19
CA LEU A 100 -10.94 8.13 -13.59
C LEU A 100 -11.82 9.38 -13.68
N LEU A 101 -11.26 10.54 -14.05
CA LEU A 101 -12.01 11.78 -14.23
C LEU A 101 -12.90 11.86 -15.49
N PRO A 102 -12.60 11.20 -16.63
CA PRO A 102 -13.46 11.33 -17.82
C PRO A 102 -14.82 10.64 -17.67
N ALA A 103 -14.94 9.61 -16.82
CA ALA A 103 -16.18 8.83 -16.71
C ALA A 103 -17.34 9.63 -16.08
N ALA A 104 -17.05 10.59 -15.21
CA ALA A 104 -18.07 11.45 -14.59
C ALA A 104 -18.59 12.54 -15.54
N ALA A 105 -17.77 12.98 -16.51
CA ALA A 105 -18.15 14.04 -17.45
C ALA A 105 -19.12 13.55 -18.54
N VAL A 106 -19.02 12.28 -18.97
CA VAL A 106 -19.89 11.74 -20.02
C VAL A 106 -21.33 11.52 -19.53
N ALA A 107 -21.53 11.15 -18.25
CA ALA A 107 -22.86 10.97 -17.66
C ALA A 107 -23.65 12.29 -17.49
N ALA A 108 -22.95 13.42 -17.35
CA ALA A 108 -23.57 14.73 -17.21
C ALA A 108 -24.08 15.31 -18.55
N ILE A 109 -23.57 14.82 -19.69
CA ILE A 109 -23.96 15.28 -21.03
C ILE A 109 -25.14 14.44 -21.56
N SER A 110 -25.17 13.13 -21.28
CA SER A 110 -26.27 12.25 -21.71
C SER A 110 -27.58 12.44 -20.94
N SER A 111 -27.56 13.17 -19.83
CA SER A 111 -28.76 13.50 -19.03
C SER A 111 -29.36 14.87 -19.36
N ARG A 112 -28.82 15.57 -20.37
CA ARG A 112 -29.29 16.88 -20.86
C ARG A 112 -29.70 16.87 -22.34
N LEU A 113 -29.78 15.70 -22.96
CA LEU A 113 -30.32 15.47 -24.31
C LEU A 113 -31.63 14.69 -24.21
#